data_AF-A0A8X6QA79-F1
#
_entry.id   AF-A0A8X6QA79-F1
#
_cell.length_a   1.000
_cell.length_b   1.000
_cell.length_c   1.000
_cell.angle_alpha   90.00
_cell.angle_beta   90.00
_cell.angle_gamma   90.00
#
_symmetry.space_group_name_H-M   'P 1'
#
loop_
_entity.id
_entity.type
_entity.pdbx_description
1 polymer ?
#
loop_
_entity_poly.entity_id
_entity_poly.type
_entity_poly.pdbx_seq_one_letter_code
_entity_poly.pdbx_strand_id
1 'polypeptide(L)'
;MAHLSDIHLYRANYIITTLKALKLLFHAEDGRWTSWSSWSTCSPDCKHHRRRTCSNPPPSNGGRYCVGKDLATSNCTGGMCRAMRDRDPFVIFGSSRAEE
;
A
#
# COMPACT_ATOMS: atom_id res chain seq x y z
N MET A 1 13.82 45.96 40.04
CA MET A 1 13.03 46.36 38.84
C MET A 1 13.56 45.53 37.68
N ALA A 2 12.80 44.54 37.18
CA ALA A 2 13.22 43.80 35.99
C ALA A 2 13.29 44.78 34.81
N HIS A 3 14.41 44.83 34.10
CA HIS A 3 14.60 45.76 33.01
C HIS A 3 13.60 45.40 31.89
N LEU A 4 13.00 46.39 31.23
CA LEU A 4 11.97 46.16 30.20
C LEU A 4 12.47 45.19 29.09
N SER A 5 13.79 45.25 28.80
CA SER A 5 14.50 44.33 27.91
C SER A 5 14.43 42.87 28.34
N ASP A 6 14.50 42.58 29.64
CA ASP A 6 14.46 41.22 30.18
C ASP A 6 13.06 40.61 30.05
N ILE A 7 12.01 41.43 30.17
CA ILE A 7 10.61 41.01 29.99
C ILE A 7 10.35 40.68 28.51
N HIS A 8 10.86 41.48 27.58
CA HIS A 8 10.76 41.21 26.15
C HIS A 8 11.50 39.93 25.76
N LEU A 9 12.72 39.72 26.28
CA LEU A 9 13.49 38.50 26.07
C LEU A 9 12.81 37.27 26.66
N TYR A 10 12.24 37.36 27.86
CA TYR A 10 11.50 36.27 28.50
C TYR A 10 10.26 35.87 27.70
N ARG A 11 9.45 36.86 27.26
CA ARG A 11 8.27 36.61 26.41
C ARG A 11 8.66 36.01 25.06
N ALA A 12 9.71 36.53 24.41
CA ALA A 12 10.21 35.99 23.16
C ALA A 12 10.69 34.54 23.30
N ASN A 13 11.48 34.24 24.35
CA ASN A 13 11.94 32.89 24.64
C ASN A 13 10.78 31.94 24.94
N TYR A 14 9.78 32.38 25.71
CA TYR A 14 8.57 31.61 26.00
C TYR A 14 7.76 31.29 24.73
N ILE A 15 7.60 32.26 23.81
CA ILE A 15 6.95 32.02 22.51
C ILE A 15 7.77 31.03 21.66
N ILE A 16 9.10 31.16 21.64
CA ILE A 16 9.96 30.24 20.88
C ILE A 16 9.89 28.81 21.45
N THR A 17 9.92 28.62 22.76
CA THR A 17 9.81 27.28 23.38
C THR A 17 8.43 26.66 23.15
N THR A 18 7.36 27.44 23.26
CA THR A 18 5.99 26.94 22.99
C THR A 18 5.80 26.56 21.52
N LEU A 19 6.33 27.32 20.57
CA LEU A 19 6.31 26.96 19.14
C LEU A 19 7.14 25.71 18.84
N LYS A 20 8.32 25.56 19.47
CA LYS A 20 9.14 24.34 19.36
C LYS A 20 8.41 23.12 19.92
N ALA A 21 7.75 23.25 21.08
CA ALA A 21 6.93 22.18 21.66
C ALA A 21 5.74 21.82 20.76
N LEU A 22 5.05 22.81 20.18
CA LEU A 22 3.95 22.60 19.25
C LEU A 22 4.38 21.80 18.00
N LYS A 23 5.58 22.09 17.48
CA LYS A 23 6.14 21.36 16.33
C LYS A 23 6.49 19.91 16.66
N LEU A 24 6.84 19.61 17.90
CA LEU A 24 7.09 18.22 18.35
C LEU A 24 5.79 17.42 18.55
N LEU A 25 4.68 18.09 18.83
CA LEU A 25 3.35 17.47 18.91
C LEU A 25 2.76 17.16 17.52
N PHE A 26 3.31 17.74 16.46
CA PHE A 26 2.83 17.59 15.08
C PHE A 26 3.94 16.96 14.21
N HIS A 27 4.32 15.72 14.56
CA HIS A 27 5.26 14.96 13.74
C HIS A 27 4.51 14.24 12.62
N ALA A 28 4.91 14.48 11.38
CA ALA A 28 4.37 13.77 10.22
C ALA A 28 4.88 12.33 10.23
N GLU A 29 3.97 11.37 10.37
CA GLU A 29 4.29 9.95 10.31
C GLU A 29 3.89 9.41 8.95
N ASP A 30 4.88 8.91 8.20
CA ASP A 30 4.62 8.26 6.92
C ASP A 30 3.98 6.89 7.13
N GLY A 31 2.98 6.58 6.31
CA GLY A 31 2.30 5.30 6.35
C GLY A 31 3.24 4.17 5.93
N ARG A 32 3.19 3.04 6.65
CA ARG A 32 3.92 1.82 6.25
C ARG A 32 2.98 0.65 6.02
N TRP A 33 3.37 -0.18 5.07
CA TRP A 33 2.65 -1.39 4.70
C TRP A 33 2.67 -2.41 5.85
N THR A 34 1.53 -3.02 6.12
CA THR A 34 1.47 -4.27 6.87
C THR A 34 2.12 -5.40 6.08
N SER A 35 2.47 -6.48 6.79
CA SER A 35 2.82 -7.74 6.15
C SER A 35 1.69 -8.19 5.23
N TRP A 36 2.06 -8.81 4.11
CA TRP A 36 1.08 -9.38 3.20
C TRP A 36 0.20 -10.41 3.91
N SER A 37 -1.11 -10.40 3.60
CA SER A 37 -2.00 -11.48 3.97
C SER A 37 -1.55 -12.80 3.34
N SER A 38 -2.08 -13.91 3.85
CA SER A 38 -2.05 -15.18 3.13
C SER A 38 -2.67 -15.01 1.74
N TRP A 39 -2.21 -15.83 0.81
CA TRP A 39 -2.83 -15.95 -0.50
C TRP A 39 -4.24 -16.51 -0.36
N SER A 40 -5.17 -15.98 -1.15
CA SER A 40 -6.52 -16.53 -1.28
C SER A 40 -6.46 -17.96 -1.85
N THR A 41 -7.57 -18.68 -1.71
CA THR A 41 -7.79 -19.88 -2.53
C THR A 41 -7.65 -19.55 -4.00
N CYS A 42 -7.22 -20.53 -4.78
CA CYS A 42 -7.07 -20.32 -6.20
C CYS A 42 -8.44 -20.20 -6.87
N SER A 43 -8.66 -19.11 -7.60
CA SER A 43 -9.86 -18.91 -8.38
C SER A 43 -9.89 -19.82 -9.62
N PRO A 44 -11.06 -20.03 -10.23
CA PRO A 44 -11.19 -20.80 -11.49
C PRO A 44 -10.32 -20.24 -12.63
N ASP A 45 -10.00 -18.95 -12.60
CA ASP A 45 -9.08 -18.28 -13.53
C ASP A 45 -7.59 -18.55 -13.24
N CYS A 46 -7.32 -19.50 -12.34
CA CYS A 46 -6.01 -19.88 -11.78
C CYS A 46 -5.19 -18.73 -11.18
N LYS A 47 -5.86 -17.66 -10.80
CA LYS A 47 -5.25 -16.53 -10.10
C LYS A 47 -5.59 -16.65 -8.62
N HIS A 48 -4.62 -16.30 -7.78
CA HIS A 48 -4.85 -16.03 -6.37
C HIS A 48 -4.45 -14.60 -6.04
N HIS A 49 -5.02 -14.08 -4.97
CA HIS A 49 -4.83 -12.70 -4.56
C HIS A 49 -4.36 -12.65 -3.11
N ARG A 50 -3.55 -11.65 -2.79
CA ARG A 50 -3.22 -11.30 -1.39
C ARG A 50 -3.31 -9.80 -1.23
N ARG A 51 -3.65 -9.35 -0.02
CA ARG A 51 -3.82 -7.93 0.30
C ARG A 51 -2.84 -7.52 1.39
N ARG A 52 -2.45 -6.26 1.39
CA ARG A 52 -1.80 -5.56 2.50
C ARG A 52 -2.49 -4.23 2.72
N THR A 53 -2.32 -3.66 3.90
CA THR A 53 -2.94 -2.39 4.30
C THR A 53 -1.87 -1.40 4.73
N CYS A 54 -2.09 -0.11 4.46
CA CYS A 54 -1.19 0.95 4.89
C CYS A 54 -1.54 1.41 6.31
N SER A 55 -1.25 0.57 7.31
CA SER A 55 -1.72 0.78 8.68
C SER A 55 -0.71 0.42 9.77
N ASN A 56 0.56 0.20 9.45
CA ASN A 56 1.57 -0.20 10.45
C ASN A 56 2.90 0.56 10.34
N PRO A 57 2.93 1.88 10.65
CA PRO A 57 1.85 2.70 11.20
C PRO A 57 0.96 3.34 10.11
N PRO A 58 -0.24 3.84 10.47
CA PRO A 58 -1.06 4.65 9.57
C PRO A 58 -0.43 6.03 9.35
N PRO A 59 -0.61 6.64 8.16
CA PRO A 59 -0.13 7.99 7.91
C PRO A 59 -0.86 9.00 8.79
N SER A 60 -0.13 9.92 9.42
CA SER A 60 -0.70 10.95 10.28
C SER A 60 0.01 12.31 10.14
N ASN A 61 -0.65 13.39 10.58
CA ASN A 61 -0.10 14.76 10.59
C ASN A 61 0.50 15.23 9.24
N GLY A 62 -0.13 14.82 8.13
CA GLY A 62 0.34 15.14 6.78
C GLY A 62 1.42 14.22 6.22
N GLY A 63 1.73 13.11 6.89
CA GLY A 63 2.60 12.06 6.38
C GLY A 63 2.06 11.39 5.12
N ARG A 64 2.97 10.79 4.36
CA ARG A 64 2.68 10.23 3.03
C ARG A 64 1.95 8.90 3.14
N TYR A 65 1.01 8.67 2.23
CA TYR A 65 0.41 7.35 2.06
C TYR A 65 1.42 6.36 1.47
N CYS A 66 1.24 5.07 1.78
CA CYS A 66 2.14 4.03 1.30
C CYS A 66 2.18 3.96 -0.23
N VAL A 67 3.39 3.91 -0.79
CA VAL A 67 3.58 3.80 -2.24
C VAL A 67 3.48 2.34 -2.69
N GLY A 68 2.73 2.10 -3.76
CA GLY A 68 2.57 0.80 -4.41
C GLY A 68 1.16 0.22 -4.31
N LYS A 69 0.97 -1.00 -4.80
CA LYS A 69 -0.33 -1.69 -4.80
C LYS A 69 -0.61 -2.33 -3.44
N ASP A 70 -1.86 -2.22 -2.99
CA ASP A 70 -2.44 -2.89 -1.82
C ASP A 70 -2.87 -4.34 -2.15
N LEU A 71 -3.15 -4.61 -3.42
CA LEU A 71 -3.53 -5.93 -3.94
C LEU A 71 -2.43 -6.50 -4.85
N ALA A 72 -2.02 -7.74 -4.56
CA ALA A 72 -1.14 -8.52 -5.45
C ALA A 72 -1.88 -9.73 -6.01
N THR A 73 -1.65 -10.02 -7.29
CA THR A 73 -2.24 -11.16 -8.01
C THR A 73 -1.11 -12.01 -8.57
N SER A 74 -1.22 -13.33 -8.45
CA SER A 74 -0.25 -14.28 -8.99
C SER A 74 -0.96 -15.53 -9.52
N ASN A 75 -0.29 -16.30 -10.37
CA ASN A 75 -0.80 -17.56 -10.88
C ASN A 75 -0.52 -18.66 -9.86
N CYS A 76 -1.55 -19.38 -9.43
CA CYS A 76 -1.41 -20.44 -8.44
C CYS A 76 -0.89 -21.75 -9.06
N THR A 77 -1.06 -21.94 -10.37
CA THR A 77 -0.76 -23.20 -11.08
C THR A 77 0.60 -23.19 -11.79
N GLY A 78 1.43 -22.17 -11.57
CA GLY A 78 2.75 -22.09 -12.21
C GLY A 78 2.71 -22.02 -13.74
N GLY A 79 1.58 -21.57 -14.33
CA GLY A 79 1.39 -21.53 -15.79
C GLY A 79 0.70 -22.77 -16.38
N MET A 80 0.38 -23.78 -15.56
CA MET A 80 -0.41 -24.95 -16.00
C MET A 80 -1.92 -24.65 -16.08
N CYS A 81 -2.30 -23.40 -15.84
CA CYS A 81 -3.67 -22.96 -15.99
C CYS A 81 -4.10 -23.06 -17.46
N ARG A 82 -4.83 -24.13 -17.78
CA ARG A 82 -5.75 -24.12 -18.91
C ARG A 82 -6.94 -23.25 -18.53
N ALA A 83 -6.72 -21.93 -18.49
CA ALA A 83 -7.81 -20.96 -18.42
C ALA A 83 -8.63 -21.22 -19.67
N MET A 84 -9.71 -22.00 -19.52
CA MET A 84 -10.65 -22.46 -20.52
C MET A 84 -10.43 -21.85 -21.91
N ARG A 85 -9.41 -22.33 -22.62
CA ARG A 85 -9.14 -21.88 -23.98
C ARG A 85 -10.01 -22.60 -25.01
N ASP A 86 -11.04 -23.31 -24.56
CA ASP A 86 -11.99 -24.03 -25.42
C ASP A 86 -13.44 -23.71 -25.06
N ARG A 87 -13.77 -22.41 -25.04
CA ARG A 87 -15.07 -22.00 -25.59
C ARG A 87 -14.81 -20.98 -26.67
N ASP A 88 -14.00 -21.38 -27.65
CA ASP A 88 -14.02 -20.74 -28.96
C ASP A 88 -15.30 -21.23 -29.66
N PRO A 89 -16.32 -20.38 -29.90
CA PRO A 89 -17.54 -20.81 -30.57
C PRO A 89 -17.32 -21.24 -32.03
N PHE A 90 -16.09 -21.12 -32.55
CA PHE A 90 -15.76 -21.24 -33.96
C PHE A 90 -14.93 -22.48 -34.36
N VAL A 91 -14.64 -23.43 -33.45
CA VAL A 91 -14.09 -24.74 -33.85
C VAL A 91 -15.22 -25.64 -34.39
N ILE A 92 -15.68 -25.31 -35.59
CA ILE A 92 -16.48 -26.18 -36.44
C ILE A 92 -15.51 -26.79 -37.47
N PHE A 93 -15.41 -28.12 -37.49
CA PHE A 93 -14.70 -28.98 -38.46
C PHE A 93 -13.22 -29.29 -38.21
N GLY A 94 -13.01 -30.47 -37.58
CA GLY A 94 -12.24 -31.58 -38.15
C GLY A 94 -10.78 -31.32 -38.52
N SER A 95 -9.86 -31.72 -37.62
CA SER A 95 -8.49 -32.05 -38.05
C SER A 95 -8.36 -33.57 -38.09
N SER A 96 -8.67 -34.14 -39.24
CA SER A 96 -8.24 -35.49 -39.61
C SER A 96 -6.71 -35.48 -39.65
N ARG A 97 -6.11 -36.25 -38.74
CA ARG A 97 -4.69 -36.57 -38.77
C ARG A 97 -4.43 -37.43 -40.01
N ALA A 98 -3.80 -36.84 -41.03
CA ALA A 98 -3.22 -37.55 -42.16
C ALA A 98 -1.79 -37.01 -42.33
N GLU A 99 -0.82 -37.78 -41.85
CA GLU A 99 0.58 -37.68 -42.25
C GLU A 99 1.00 -39.11 -42.65
N GLU A 100 1.72 -39.16 -43.77
CA GLU A 100 2.04 -40.27 -44.69
C GLU A 100 2.40 -41.64 -44.09
#